data_AF-A0A7X9IW94-F1
#
_entry.id   AF-A0A7X9IW94-F1
#
_cell.length_a   1.000
_cell.length_b   1.000
_cell.length_c   1.000
_cell.angle_alpha   90.00
_cell.angle_beta   90.00
_cell.angle_gamma   90.00
#
_symmetry.space_group_name_H-M   'P 1'
#
loop_
_entity.id
_entity.type
_entity.pdbx_description
1 polymer ?
#
loop_
_entity_poly.entity_id
_entity_poly.type
_entity_poly.pdbx_seq_one_letter_code
_entity_poly.pdbx_strand_id
1 'polypeptide(L)'
;MAEHFDPETLRARHKVLARFPYEPVRPERGYTGKCLRVDVGAGAISEIPVTQEMKDRFVGGKGFDLRLLWDEVTPQTRWDSPENAICISSGPLGGTTTFSGAGKSLVTTISPLTGIPIDSNVGGYFGPLLKFSGFDALVVAGIAREEVVVVIDATIPEVRIETAPGEAIDSHVLAEQLTRMFGRTPNDFENVSVVSSGSGAAHARMGCLNFSWWDWRRGAVRFKQAGRGGIGTVFRHKRIKALVVHARPWKNKWTITLDPGPLDGGN
;
A
#
# COMPACT_ATOMS: atom_id res chain seq x y z
N MET A 1 -1.69 -26.76 9.06
CA MET A 1 -1.85 -27.45 7.76
C MET A 1 -2.43 -26.42 6.81
N ALA A 2 -1.65 -25.91 5.86
CA ALA A 2 -2.20 -25.00 4.86
C ALA A 2 -3.16 -25.80 4.00
N GLU A 3 -4.42 -25.39 3.94
CA GLU A 3 -5.37 -25.89 2.96
C GLU A 3 -4.68 -25.82 1.58
N HIS A 4 -4.71 -26.94 0.84
CA HIS A 4 -4.20 -26.99 -0.53
C HIS A 4 -5.05 -26.03 -1.37
N PHE A 5 -4.58 -24.81 -1.55
CA PHE A 5 -5.10 -23.92 -2.57
C PHE A 5 -4.18 -23.97 -3.78
N ASP A 6 -4.78 -23.97 -4.97
CA ASP A 6 -4.07 -23.81 -6.22
C ASP A 6 -4.10 -22.33 -6.65
N PRO A 7 -2.93 -21.65 -6.73
CA PRO A 7 -2.88 -20.25 -7.11
C PRO A 7 -3.43 -19.97 -8.52
N GLU A 8 -3.30 -20.90 -9.47
CA GLU A 8 -3.81 -20.72 -10.83
C GLU A 8 -5.34 -20.75 -10.87
N THR A 9 -5.94 -21.71 -10.17
CA THR A 9 -7.40 -21.78 -9.99
C THR A 9 -7.95 -20.52 -9.30
N LEU A 10 -7.26 -19.98 -8.30
CA LEU A 10 -7.68 -18.71 -7.67
C LEU A 10 -7.62 -17.57 -8.67
N ARG A 11 -6.49 -17.39 -9.36
CA ARG A 11 -6.31 -16.34 -10.36
C ARG A 11 -7.36 -16.41 -11.48
N ALA A 12 -7.72 -17.61 -11.95
CA ALA A 12 -8.71 -17.79 -13.01
C ALA A 12 -10.13 -17.32 -12.61
N ARG A 13 -10.42 -17.21 -11.32
CA ARG A 13 -11.71 -16.69 -10.80
C ARG A 13 -11.76 -15.17 -10.73
N HIS A 14 -10.62 -14.49 -10.80
CA HIS A 14 -10.55 -13.03 -10.76
C HIS A 14 -11.07 -12.46 -12.07
N LYS A 15 -11.84 -11.37 -11.97
CA LYS A 15 -12.24 -10.54 -13.10
C LYS A 15 -11.63 -9.18 -12.93
N VAL A 16 -10.97 -8.69 -13.98
CA VAL A 16 -10.38 -7.35 -13.97
C VAL A 16 -11.49 -6.33 -14.24
N LEU A 17 -11.71 -5.44 -13.29
CA LEU A 17 -12.73 -4.38 -13.35
C LEU A 17 -12.17 -3.09 -13.95
N ALA A 18 -10.91 -2.78 -13.67
CA ALA A 18 -10.21 -1.62 -14.19
C ALA A 18 -8.71 -1.93 -14.39
N ARG A 19 -8.11 -1.28 -15.38
CA ARG A 19 -6.68 -1.38 -15.72
C ARG A 19 -6.12 0.01 -15.95
N PHE A 20 -4.89 0.21 -15.50
CA PHE A 20 -4.14 1.44 -15.74
C PHE A 20 -2.67 1.09 -16.00
N PRO A 21 -2.24 1.08 -17.27
CA PRO A 21 -0.83 0.96 -17.58
C PRO A 21 -0.09 2.23 -17.12
N TYR A 22 1.11 2.07 -16.59
CA TYR A 22 1.92 3.19 -16.14
C TYR A 22 3.40 2.97 -16.46
N GLU A 23 4.18 4.03 -16.39
CA GLU A 23 5.64 3.96 -16.56
C GLU A 23 6.33 4.01 -15.18
N PRO A 24 7.01 2.92 -14.76
CA PRO A 24 7.71 2.91 -13.48
C PRO A 24 8.89 3.88 -13.51
N VAL A 25 8.91 4.82 -12.57
CA VAL A 25 9.99 5.80 -12.42
C VAL A 25 10.93 5.36 -11.32
N ARG A 26 12.24 5.48 -11.57
CA ARG A 26 13.23 5.28 -10.52
C ARG A 26 13.25 6.49 -9.61
N PRO A 27 13.20 6.30 -8.30
CA PRO A 27 13.14 7.45 -7.44
C PRO A 27 14.49 8.18 -7.37
N GLU A 28 14.42 9.51 -7.37
CA GLU A 28 15.54 10.45 -7.38
C GLU A 28 15.53 11.25 -6.08
N ARG A 29 16.66 11.28 -5.37
CA ARG A 29 16.79 11.95 -4.05
C ARG A 29 15.65 11.58 -3.07
N GLY A 30 15.14 10.35 -3.14
CA GLY A 30 14.07 9.87 -2.26
C GLY A 30 12.66 9.89 -2.85
N TYR A 31 12.43 10.44 -4.05
CA TYR A 31 11.09 10.65 -4.61
C TYR A 31 10.92 10.03 -5.99
N THR A 32 9.80 9.35 -6.23
CA THR A 32 9.40 8.91 -7.58
C THR A 32 8.74 10.03 -8.38
N GLY A 33 8.24 11.06 -7.68
CA GLY A 33 7.58 12.21 -8.30
C GLY A 33 6.09 12.02 -8.56
N LYS A 34 5.52 10.87 -8.14
CA LYS A 34 4.13 10.49 -8.44
C LYS A 34 3.49 9.76 -7.27
N CYS A 35 2.21 10.02 -7.02
CA CYS A 35 1.34 9.23 -6.16
C CYS A 35 0.32 8.49 -7.03
N LEU A 36 -0.14 7.33 -6.56
CA LEU A 36 -1.20 6.55 -7.19
C LEU A 36 -2.53 6.83 -6.50
N ARG A 37 -3.57 7.17 -7.25
CA ARG A 37 -4.95 7.28 -6.74
C ARG A 37 -5.81 6.18 -7.34
N VAL A 38 -6.53 5.45 -6.49
CA VAL A 38 -7.44 4.38 -6.87
C VAL A 38 -8.80 4.64 -6.24
N ASP A 39 -9.83 4.82 -7.06
CA ASP A 39 -11.21 4.87 -6.62
C ASP A 39 -11.88 3.52 -6.90
N VAL A 40 -12.08 2.72 -5.85
CA VAL A 40 -12.67 1.38 -5.98
C VAL A 40 -14.18 1.41 -6.19
N GLY A 41 -14.83 2.55 -5.92
CA GLY A 41 -16.27 2.73 -6.16
C GLY A 41 -16.57 3.10 -7.61
N ALA A 42 -15.76 3.99 -8.17
CA ALA A 42 -15.86 4.42 -9.58
C ALA A 42 -15.10 3.49 -10.55
N GLY A 43 -14.19 2.65 -10.05
CA GLY A 43 -13.31 1.85 -10.90
C GLY A 43 -12.27 2.70 -11.63
N ALA A 44 -11.86 3.83 -11.05
CA ALA A 44 -10.94 4.79 -11.65
C ALA A 44 -9.55 4.67 -11.04
N ILE A 45 -8.51 4.76 -11.86
CA ILE A 45 -7.11 4.78 -11.43
C ILE A 45 -6.42 5.95 -12.13
N SER A 46 -5.66 6.74 -11.37
CA SER A 46 -4.93 7.89 -11.91
C SER A 46 -3.63 8.16 -11.14
N GLU A 47 -2.75 8.95 -11.76
CA GLU A 47 -1.53 9.47 -11.12
C GLU A 47 -1.79 10.89 -10.59
N ILE A 48 -1.23 11.20 -9.42
CA ILE A 48 -1.18 12.57 -8.87
C ILE A 48 0.30 12.99 -8.85
N PRO A 49 0.67 14.14 -9.43
CA PRO A 49 2.06 14.60 -9.39
C PRO A 49 2.49 15.00 -7.98
N VAL A 50 3.72 14.62 -7.59
CA VAL A 50 4.35 15.12 -6.36
C VAL A 50 5.04 16.45 -6.68
N THR A 51 4.41 17.55 -6.29
CA THR A 51 4.93 18.90 -6.56
C THR A 51 6.13 19.23 -5.67
N GLN A 52 6.91 20.24 -6.04
CA GLN A 52 8.01 20.72 -5.19
C GLN A 52 7.49 21.24 -3.84
N GLU A 53 6.35 21.96 -3.83
CA GLU A 53 5.70 22.39 -2.60
C GLU A 53 5.38 21.21 -1.68
N MET A 54 4.92 20.08 -2.24
CA MET A 54 4.66 18.88 -1.44
C MET A 54 5.93 18.38 -0.76
N LYS A 55 7.04 18.30 -1.49
CA LYS A 55 8.34 17.86 -0.96
C LYS A 55 8.83 18.80 0.14
N ASP A 56 8.74 20.11 -0.07
CA ASP A 56 9.28 21.11 0.86
C ASP A 56 8.46 21.19 2.16
N ARG A 57 7.13 21.13 2.05
CA ARG A 57 6.24 21.30 3.22
C ARG A 57 5.94 20.01 3.96
N PHE A 58 5.79 18.91 3.23
CA PHE A 58 5.27 17.67 3.79
C PHE A 58 6.30 16.55 3.82
N VAL A 59 7.39 16.65 3.05
CA VAL A 59 8.56 15.74 3.02
C VAL A 59 8.26 14.30 2.56
N GLY A 60 7.12 13.72 2.89
CA GLY A 60 6.76 12.33 2.60
C GLY A 60 6.10 11.66 3.80
N GLY A 61 5.84 10.36 3.70
CA GLY A 61 5.19 9.60 4.79
C GLY A 61 3.89 10.27 5.25
N LYS A 62 3.72 10.40 6.57
CA LYS A 62 2.53 11.02 7.19
C LYS A 62 2.16 12.38 6.58
N GLY A 63 3.15 13.20 6.21
CA GLY A 63 2.87 14.51 5.61
C GLY A 63 2.16 14.38 4.26
N PHE A 64 2.61 13.49 3.39
CA PHE A 64 1.95 13.21 2.12
C PHE A 64 0.58 12.60 2.35
N ASP A 65 0.48 11.63 3.25
CA ASP A 65 -0.80 10.98 3.55
C ASP A 65 -1.86 11.97 4.06
N LEU A 66 -1.47 12.92 4.94
CA LEU A 66 -2.39 13.95 5.44
C LEU A 66 -2.76 14.98 4.38
N ARG A 67 -1.81 15.38 3.51
CA ARG A 67 -2.11 16.29 2.40
C ARG A 67 -3.07 15.64 1.40
N LEU A 68 -2.82 14.38 1.04
CA LEU A 68 -3.68 13.64 0.11
C LEU A 68 -5.05 13.39 0.73
N LEU A 69 -5.12 13.00 2.01
CA LEU A 69 -6.41 12.85 2.70
C LEU A 69 -7.18 14.17 2.75
N TRP A 70 -6.50 15.30 3.00
CA TRP A 70 -7.11 16.63 3.00
C TRP A 70 -7.76 16.96 1.65
N ASP A 71 -7.11 16.60 0.54
CA ASP A 71 -7.62 16.86 -0.80
C ASP A 71 -8.82 15.95 -1.17
N GLU A 72 -9.00 14.81 -0.48
CA GLU A 72 -10.12 13.88 -0.71
C GLU A 72 -11.37 14.19 0.13
N VAL A 73 -11.21 14.75 1.33
CA VAL A 73 -12.30 14.85 2.31
C VAL A 73 -12.92 16.24 2.39
N THR A 74 -14.15 16.30 2.89
CA THR A 74 -14.87 17.53 3.22
C THR A 74 -15.14 17.61 4.73
N PRO A 75 -15.56 18.76 5.27
CA PRO A 75 -15.96 18.86 6.67
C PRO A 75 -17.10 17.91 7.08
N GLN A 76 -17.88 17.40 6.12
CA GLN A 76 -19.00 16.47 6.33
C GLN A 76 -18.56 15.01 6.27
N THR A 77 -17.34 14.73 5.81
CA THR A 77 -16.84 13.37 5.62
C THR A 77 -16.73 12.63 6.94
N ARG A 78 -17.28 11.41 6.98
CA ARG A 78 -17.25 10.49 8.12
C ARG A 78 -16.42 9.27 7.77
N TRP A 79 -16.15 8.44 8.77
CA TRP A 79 -15.28 7.28 8.62
C TRP A 79 -15.78 6.27 7.58
N ASP A 80 -17.10 6.18 7.38
CA ASP A 80 -17.81 5.27 6.49
C ASP A 80 -18.18 5.90 5.14
N SER A 81 -17.82 7.17 4.93
CA SER A 81 -18.07 7.86 3.68
C SER A 81 -17.18 7.33 2.54
N PRO A 82 -17.65 7.35 1.28
CA PRO A 82 -16.84 6.94 0.14
C PRO A 82 -15.57 7.79 -0.03
N GLU A 83 -15.65 9.09 0.23
CA GLU A 83 -14.53 10.03 0.11
C GLU A 83 -13.51 9.94 1.26
N ASN A 84 -13.81 9.23 2.35
CA ASN A 84 -12.81 8.98 3.40
C ASN A 84 -11.73 8.04 2.87
N ALA A 85 -10.66 8.58 2.30
CA ALA A 85 -9.61 7.78 1.69
C ALA A 85 -8.75 7.05 2.75
N ILE A 86 -8.13 5.97 2.31
CA ILE A 86 -7.00 5.34 3.00
C ILE A 86 -5.75 5.74 2.21
N CYS A 87 -4.89 6.57 2.83
CA CYS A 87 -3.63 6.97 2.22
C CYS A 87 -2.49 6.17 2.83
N ILE A 88 -1.58 5.64 2.01
CA ILE A 88 -0.41 4.87 2.43
C ILE A 88 0.81 5.44 1.72
N SER A 89 1.82 5.86 2.48
CA SER A 89 3.08 6.31 1.90
C SER A 89 4.28 5.89 2.72
N SER A 90 5.46 6.07 2.11
CA SER A 90 6.73 5.99 2.81
C SER A 90 7.42 7.34 2.76
N GLY A 91 8.35 7.57 3.70
CA GLY A 91 9.19 8.76 3.66
C GLY A 91 10.15 8.74 2.46
N PRO A 92 10.89 9.83 2.22
CA PRO A 92 11.89 9.88 1.14
C PRO A 92 13.01 8.86 1.35
N LEU A 93 13.28 8.48 2.60
CA LEU A 93 14.21 7.40 2.95
C LEU A 93 13.58 6.00 2.81
N GLY A 94 12.30 5.89 2.45
CA GLY A 94 11.58 4.62 2.37
C GLY A 94 12.30 3.60 1.48
N GLY A 95 12.64 2.45 2.05
CA GLY A 95 13.31 1.37 1.31
C GLY A 95 14.80 1.58 1.04
N THR A 96 15.42 2.68 1.49
CA THR A 96 16.88 2.77 1.44
C THR A 96 17.51 1.74 2.38
N THR A 97 18.63 1.15 1.97
CA THR A 97 19.36 0.17 2.80
C THR A 97 20.52 0.81 3.55
N THR A 98 20.81 2.08 3.29
CA THR A 98 21.87 2.84 3.97
C THR A 98 21.50 3.12 5.43
N PHE A 99 20.20 3.30 5.70
CA PHE A 99 19.67 3.57 7.04
C PHE A 99 18.88 2.37 7.54
N SER A 100 19.23 1.88 8.73
CA SER A 100 18.48 0.81 9.38
C SER A 100 17.08 1.28 9.74
N GLY A 101 16.07 0.41 9.53
CA GLY A 101 14.68 0.73 9.87
C GLY A 101 13.92 1.56 8.84
N ALA A 102 14.48 1.81 7.65
CA ALA A 102 13.84 2.56 6.57
C ALA A 102 12.63 1.87 5.86
N GLY A 103 12.27 0.66 6.28
CA GLY A 103 11.14 -0.10 5.74
C GLY A 103 9.80 0.25 6.39
N LYS A 104 9.47 1.54 6.53
CA LYS A 104 8.24 2.01 7.17
C LYS A 104 7.21 2.47 6.17
N SER A 105 5.95 2.16 6.45
CA SER A 105 4.75 2.73 5.85
C SER A 105 3.97 3.49 6.90
N LEU A 106 3.44 4.63 6.51
CA LEU A 106 2.43 5.36 7.26
C LEU A 106 1.09 5.12 6.56
N VAL A 107 0.03 5.14 7.35
CA VAL A 107 -1.34 4.97 6.87
C VAL A 107 -2.23 6.00 7.53
N THR A 108 -3.00 6.76 6.77
CA THR A 108 -3.98 7.72 7.30
C THR A 108 -5.38 7.47 6.77
N THR A 109 -6.37 7.86 7.58
CA THR A 109 -7.80 7.90 7.24
C THR A 109 -8.55 8.65 8.35
N ILE A 110 -9.83 8.95 8.17
CA ILE A 110 -10.72 9.35 9.29
C ILE A 110 -11.12 8.10 10.08
N SER A 111 -10.84 8.13 11.38
CA SER A 111 -11.03 6.96 12.25
C SER A 111 -12.50 6.67 12.55
N PRO A 112 -12.95 5.39 12.47
CA PRO A 112 -14.24 4.98 13.00
C PRO A 112 -14.33 5.08 14.53
N LEU A 113 -13.21 5.07 15.24
CA LEU A 113 -13.19 5.12 16.69
C LEU A 113 -13.35 6.56 17.21
N THR A 114 -12.63 7.50 16.60
CA THR A 114 -12.52 8.88 17.11
C THR A 114 -13.24 9.90 16.24
N GLY A 115 -13.59 9.56 14.99
CA GLY A 115 -14.23 10.49 14.05
C GLY A 115 -13.31 11.60 13.52
N ILE A 116 -12.01 11.53 13.80
CA ILE A 116 -11.00 12.51 13.35
C ILE A 116 -9.94 11.82 12.46
N PRO A 117 -9.18 12.58 11.66
CA PRO A 117 -8.01 12.05 10.96
C PRO A 117 -7.02 11.40 11.93
N ILE A 118 -6.54 10.21 11.57
CA ILE A 118 -5.52 9.48 12.32
C ILE A 118 -4.39 9.05 11.38
N ASP A 119 -3.25 8.73 11.99
CA ASP A 119 -2.16 8.02 11.34
C ASP A 119 -1.80 6.75 12.12
N SER A 120 -1.26 5.76 11.40
CA SER A 120 -0.68 4.56 11.99
C SER A 120 0.61 4.18 11.27
N ASN A 121 1.65 3.86 12.03
CA ASN A 121 2.93 3.44 11.49
C ASN A 121 3.05 1.92 11.51
N VAL A 122 3.58 1.38 10.41
CA VAL A 122 3.83 -0.05 10.27
C VAL A 122 5.16 -0.27 9.55
N GLY A 123 5.88 -1.33 9.95
CA GLY A 123 7.06 -1.77 9.21
C GLY A 123 6.69 -2.80 8.16
N GLY A 124 7.65 -3.21 7.34
CA GLY A 124 7.45 -4.27 6.36
C GLY A 124 7.83 -3.79 4.97
N TYR A 125 7.36 -4.53 3.96
CA TYR A 125 7.86 -4.36 2.60
C TYR A 125 6.94 -3.51 1.72
N PHE A 126 5.66 -3.33 2.07
CA PHE A 126 4.70 -2.63 1.22
C PHE A 126 5.14 -1.22 0.81
N GLY A 127 5.50 -0.35 1.76
CA GLY A 127 5.93 1.03 1.45
C GLY A 127 7.17 1.09 0.55
N PRO A 128 8.26 0.39 0.89
CA PRO A 128 9.41 0.24 0.02
C PRO A 128 9.07 -0.30 -1.38
N LEU A 129 8.31 -1.38 -1.46
CA LEU A 129 7.94 -2.01 -2.73
C LEU A 129 7.05 -1.10 -3.57
N LEU A 130 6.12 -0.36 -2.96
CA LEU A 130 5.30 0.65 -3.64
C LEU A 130 6.18 1.74 -4.27
N LYS A 131 7.19 2.20 -3.53
CA LYS A 131 8.17 3.17 -4.03
C LYS A 131 9.02 2.60 -5.16
N PHE A 132 9.45 1.34 -5.07
CA PHE A 132 10.17 0.66 -6.16
C PHE A 132 9.29 0.37 -7.37
N SER A 133 7.97 0.30 -7.18
CA SER A 133 6.99 0.27 -8.27
C SER A 133 6.72 1.66 -8.86
N GLY A 134 7.35 2.74 -8.37
CA GLY A 134 7.28 4.06 -8.98
C GLY A 134 6.31 5.04 -8.32
N PHE A 135 5.77 4.73 -7.12
CA PHE A 135 4.83 5.61 -6.42
C PHE A 135 5.30 6.00 -5.01
N ASP A 136 5.29 7.29 -4.71
CA ASP A 136 5.63 7.83 -3.39
C ASP A 136 4.52 7.59 -2.35
N ALA A 137 3.27 7.59 -2.80
CA ALA A 137 2.08 7.32 -1.98
C ALA A 137 0.99 6.62 -2.79
N LEU A 138 0.07 5.97 -2.08
CA LEU A 138 -1.15 5.37 -2.59
C LEU A 138 -2.35 5.99 -1.86
N VAL A 139 -3.35 6.43 -2.61
CA VAL A 139 -4.65 6.90 -2.12
C VAL A 139 -5.72 5.91 -2.58
N VAL A 140 -6.49 5.34 -1.66
CA VAL A 140 -7.61 4.45 -1.98
C VAL A 140 -8.93 5.06 -1.47
N ALA A 141 -9.79 5.45 -2.39
CA ALA A 141 -11.08 6.09 -2.15
C ALA A 141 -12.25 5.25 -2.69
N GLY A 142 -13.48 5.68 -2.43
CA GLY A 142 -14.71 5.00 -2.85
C GLY A 142 -15.09 3.82 -1.97
N ILE A 143 -16.16 3.13 -2.36
CA ILE A 143 -16.64 1.87 -1.77
C ILE A 143 -16.97 0.93 -2.93
N ALA A 144 -16.32 -0.22 -3.02
CA ALA A 144 -16.55 -1.15 -4.11
C ALA A 144 -17.94 -1.81 -4.03
N ARG A 145 -18.47 -2.20 -5.19
CA ARG A 145 -19.77 -2.91 -5.28
C ARG A 145 -19.69 -4.35 -4.75
N GLU A 146 -18.54 -4.97 -4.91
CA GLU A 146 -18.19 -6.32 -4.46
C GLU A 146 -16.79 -6.33 -3.81
N GLU A 147 -16.34 -7.46 -3.28
CA GLU A 147 -14.98 -7.54 -2.72
C GLU A 147 -13.92 -7.46 -3.82
N VAL A 148 -12.98 -6.53 -3.66
CA VAL A 148 -11.92 -6.28 -4.65
C VAL A 148 -10.53 -6.38 -4.07
N VAL A 149 -9.57 -6.69 -4.93
CA VAL A 149 -8.14 -6.54 -4.68
C VAL A 149 -7.59 -5.49 -5.63
N VAL A 150 -6.78 -4.56 -5.10
CA VAL A 150 -6.01 -3.62 -5.91
C VAL A 150 -4.61 -4.19 -6.08
N VAL A 151 -4.18 -4.39 -7.32
CA VAL A 151 -2.87 -4.97 -7.66
C VAL A 151 -2.01 -3.92 -8.34
N ILE A 152 -0.84 -3.65 -7.76
CA ILE A 152 0.18 -2.77 -8.31
C ILE A 152 1.34 -3.65 -8.75
N ASP A 153 1.40 -3.94 -10.04
CA ASP A 153 2.41 -4.83 -10.62
C ASP A 153 3.44 -3.99 -11.38
N ALA A 154 4.70 -4.08 -11.00
CA ALA A 154 5.80 -3.45 -11.72
C ALA A 154 6.50 -4.42 -12.67
N THR A 155 6.29 -5.74 -12.52
CA THR A 155 6.84 -6.75 -13.45
C THR A 155 6.16 -6.66 -14.81
N ILE A 156 4.85 -6.40 -14.79
CA ILE A 156 4.04 -5.95 -15.91
C ILE A 156 3.48 -4.60 -15.48
N PRO A 157 4.08 -3.45 -15.87
CA PRO A 157 3.75 -2.11 -15.38
C PRO A 157 2.28 -1.70 -15.55
N GLU A 158 1.44 -2.16 -14.65
CA GLU A 158 0.00 -1.98 -14.68
C GLU A 158 -0.55 -2.01 -13.25
N VAL A 159 -1.52 -1.14 -12.99
CA VAL A 159 -2.37 -1.19 -11.80
C VAL A 159 -3.72 -1.78 -12.21
N ARG A 160 -4.24 -2.72 -11.42
CA ARG A 160 -5.51 -3.39 -11.66
C ARG A 160 -6.41 -3.31 -10.44
N ILE A 161 -7.72 -3.19 -10.68
CA ILE A 161 -8.75 -3.53 -9.70
C ILE A 161 -9.35 -4.85 -10.15
N GLU A 162 -9.28 -5.87 -9.30
CA GLU A 162 -9.75 -7.23 -9.60
C GLU A 162 -10.81 -7.66 -8.58
N THR A 163 -11.78 -8.47 -9.00
CA THR A 163 -12.68 -9.15 -8.06
C THR A 163 -11.93 -10.21 -7.25
N ALA A 164 -12.37 -10.47 -6.02
CA ALA A 164 -11.70 -11.40 -5.11
C ALA A 164 -12.67 -12.42 -4.48
N PRO A 165 -13.24 -13.34 -5.30
CA PRO A 165 -14.35 -14.20 -4.87
C PRO A 165 -13.92 -15.48 -4.15
N GLY A 166 -12.68 -15.93 -4.30
CA GLY A 166 -12.25 -17.28 -3.90
C GLY A 166 -11.31 -17.31 -2.70
N GLU A 167 -10.73 -16.18 -2.34
CA GLU A 167 -9.69 -16.06 -1.33
C GLU A 167 -10.29 -15.97 0.07
N ALA A 168 -9.52 -16.47 1.03
CA ALA A 168 -9.84 -16.41 2.44
C ALA A 168 -9.98 -14.95 2.91
N ILE A 169 -10.74 -14.72 3.98
CA ILE A 169 -10.93 -13.38 4.54
C ILE A 169 -9.80 -13.06 5.53
N ASP A 170 -9.35 -14.03 6.31
CA ASP A 170 -8.38 -13.79 7.37
C ASP A 170 -6.96 -13.63 6.82
N SER A 171 -6.31 -12.54 7.22
CA SER A 171 -5.01 -12.09 6.70
C SER A 171 -3.95 -13.18 6.65
N HIS A 172 -3.89 -14.07 7.64
CA HIS A 172 -2.88 -15.13 7.73
C HIS A 172 -2.96 -16.17 6.61
N VAL A 173 -4.14 -16.43 6.06
CA VAL A 173 -4.34 -17.30 4.90
C VAL A 173 -4.33 -16.48 3.61
N LEU A 174 -5.07 -15.37 3.59
CA LEU A 174 -5.22 -14.49 2.43
C LEU A 174 -3.85 -14.01 1.90
N ALA A 175 -2.95 -13.56 2.77
CA ALA A 175 -1.68 -13.04 2.30
C ALA A 175 -0.77 -14.14 1.74
N GLU A 176 -0.84 -15.37 2.25
CA GLU A 176 -0.13 -16.52 1.69
C GLU A 176 -0.69 -16.87 0.29
N GLN A 177 -2.03 -16.86 0.16
CA GLN A 177 -2.73 -17.05 -1.12
C GLN A 177 -2.29 -16.03 -2.17
N LEU A 178 -2.39 -14.75 -1.86
CA LEU A 178 -2.04 -13.68 -2.79
C LEU A 178 -0.53 -13.61 -3.07
N THR A 179 0.33 -13.87 -2.08
CA THR A 179 1.79 -13.88 -2.28
C THR A 179 2.19 -14.97 -3.28
N ARG A 180 1.65 -16.18 -3.13
CA ARG A 180 1.91 -17.30 -4.07
C ARG A 180 1.21 -17.14 -5.41
N MET A 181 0.06 -16.46 -5.42
CA MET A 181 -0.66 -16.18 -6.65
C MET A 181 0.04 -15.15 -7.51
N PHE A 182 0.59 -14.07 -6.94
CA PHE A 182 1.25 -13.02 -7.73
C PHE A 182 2.75 -13.27 -7.91
N GLY A 183 3.43 -13.80 -6.90
CA GLY A 183 4.84 -14.17 -7.02
C GLY A 183 5.01 -15.41 -7.89
N ARG A 184 5.85 -15.33 -8.93
CA ARG A 184 5.98 -16.41 -9.93
C ARG A 184 6.90 -17.54 -9.48
N THR A 185 7.84 -17.24 -8.59
CA THR A 185 8.85 -18.18 -8.09
C THR A 185 9.10 -17.94 -6.61
N PRO A 186 9.69 -18.89 -5.86
CA PRO A 186 10.03 -18.70 -4.45
C PRO A 186 10.90 -17.47 -4.16
N ASN A 187 11.79 -17.12 -5.09
CA ASN A 187 12.63 -15.92 -4.99
C ASN A 187 11.87 -14.63 -5.30
N ASP A 188 10.69 -14.73 -5.90
CA ASP A 188 9.84 -13.59 -6.25
C ASP A 188 8.89 -13.22 -5.10
N PHE A 189 8.64 -14.14 -4.16
CA PHE A 189 7.75 -13.92 -3.01
C PHE A 189 8.21 -12.77 -2.11
N GLU A 190 9.51 -12.49 -2.03
CA GLU A 190 10.04 -11.34 -1.28
C GLU A 190 9.71 -9.99 -1.92
N ASN A 191 9.39 -9.97 -3.21
CA ASN A 191 9.02 -8.77 -3.94
C ASN A 191 7.50 -8.53 -3.95
N VAL A 192 6.75 -9.37 -3.24
CA VAL A 192 5.30 -9.23 -3.07
C VAL A 192 5.01 -8.84 -1.62
N SER A 193 4.14 -7.85 -1.44
CA SER A 193 3.60 -7.50 -0.13
C SER A 193 2.11 -7.24 -0.25
N VAL A 194 1.39 -7.71 0.76
CA VAL A 194 -0.08 -7.72 0.82
C VAL A 194 -0.51 -6.95 2.06
N VAL A 195 -1.35 -5.95 1.84
CA VAL A 195 -2.06 -5.23 2.90
C VAL A 195 -3.47 -5.79 2.97
N SER A 196 -3.90 -6.23 4.15
CA SER A 196 -5.22 -6.84 4.34
C SER A 196 -5.75 -6.60 5.74
N SER A 197 -7.04 -6.87 5.94
CA SER A 197 -7.67 -6.85 7.25
C SER A 197 -8.57 -8.08 7.38
N GLY A 198 -8.54 -8.72 8.55
CA GLY A 198 -9.30 -9.95 8.81
C GLY A 198 -10.78 -9.71 9.12
N SER A 199 -11.50 -10.82 9.33
CA SER A 199 -12.95 -10.85 9.60
C SER A 199 -13.37 -9.98 10.79
N GLY A 200 -12.58 -9.95 11.87
CA GLY A 200 -12.89 -9.17 13.07
C GLY A 200 -13.05 -7.66 12.81
N ALA A 201 -12.41 -7.11 11.78
CA ALA A 201 -12.55 -5.70 11.44
C ALA A 201 -13.92 -5.33 10.86
N ALA A 202 -14.71 -6.31 10.38
CA ALA A 202 -16.09 -6.09 9.96
C ALA A 202 -17.05 -5.89 11.15
N HIS A 203 -16.63 -6.25 12.37
CA HIS A 203 -17.47 -6.26 13.56
C HIS A 203 -16.95 -5.35 14.69
N ALA A 204 -15.83 -4.67 14.48
CA ALA A 204 -15.22 -3.78 15.48
C ALA A 204 -14.74 -2.48 14.83
N ARG A 205 -14.79 -1.37 15.57
CA ARG A 205 -14.25 -0.05 15.16
C ARG A 205 -12.74 0.09 15.40
N MET A 206 -12.09 -0.98 15.82
CA MET A 206 -10.65 -1.03 16.11
C MET A 206 -9.92 -2.03 15.20
N GLY A 207 -10.46 -2.29 14.00
CA GLY A 207 -9.85 -3.18 13.03
C GLY A 207 -8.41 -2.79 12.70
N CYS A 208 -7.51 -3.76 12.78
CA CYS A 208 -6.09 -3.58 12.45
C CYS A 208 -5.87 -3.80 10.95
N LEU A 209 -4.92 -3.07 10.38
CA LEU A 209 -4.47 -3.29 9.01
C LEU A 209 -3.13 -4.05 9.03
N ASN A 210 -3.09 -5.22 8.40
CA ASN A 210 -1.95 -6.13 8.40
C ASN A 210 -1.12 -5.97 7.14
N PHE A 211 0.18 -5.78 7.30
CA PHE A 211 1.17 -5.62 6.23
C PHE A 211 2.04 -6.85 6.18
N SER A 212 2.01 -7.56 5.05
CA SER A 212 2.74 -8.81 4.90
C SER A 212 4.17 -8.61 4.40
N TRP A 213 5.06 -9.53 4.76
CA TRP A 213 6.37 -9.69 4.13
C TRP A 213 6.75 -11.18 4.12
N TRP A 214 7.52 -11.60 3.13
CA TRP A 214 7.99 -12.98 3.02
C TRP A 214 9.25 -13.21 3.86
N ASP A 215 9.20 -14.16 4.79
CA ASP A 215 10.36 -14.61 5.55
C ASP A 215 11.01 -15.81 4.84
N TRP A 216 12.03 -15.53 4.03
CA TRP A 216 12.74 -16.56 3.25
C TRP A 216 13.38 -17.64 4.13
N ARG A 217 13.79 -17.32 5.36
CA ARG A 217 14.38 -18.31 6.29
C ARG A 217 13.35 -19.29 6.81
N ARG A 218 12.11 -18.82 6.96
CA ARG A 218 10.99 -19.63 7.48
C ARG A 218 10.08 -20.16 6.37
N GLY A 219 10.26 -19.72 5.12
CA GLY A 219 9.43 -20.11 3.98
C GLY A 219 7.95 -19.79 4.18
N ALA A 220 7.63 -18.66 4.82
CA ALA A 220 6.25 -18.30 5.15
C ALA A 220 6.03 -16.79 5.19
N VAL A 221 4.81 -16.35 4.92
CA VAL A 221 4.39 -14.97 5.10
C VAL A 221 4.32 -14.60 6.58
N ARG A 222 4.82 -13.40 6.91
CA ARG A 222 4.78 -12.78 8.24
C ARG A 222 4.11 -11.42 8.17
N PHE A 223 3.71 -10.90 9.33
CA PHE A 223 2.95 -9.65 9.41
C PHE A 223 3.59 -8.62 10.33
N LYS A 224 3.31 -7.37 10.00
CA LYS A 224 3.37 -6.20 10.88
C LYS A 224 2.01 -5.50 10.81
N GLN A 225 1.67 -4.71 11.82
CA GLN A 225 0.33 -4.15 11.94
C GLN A 225 0.37 -2.63 12.10
N ALA A 226 -0.45 -1.96 11.29
CA ALA A 226 -1.00 -0.65 11.61
C ALA A 226 -2.21 -0.88 12.52
N GLY A 227 -1.95 -0.96 13.83
CA GLY A 227 -2.88 -1.52 14.81
C GLY A 227 -3.82 -0.54 15.51
N ARG A 228 -3.73 0.76 15.21
CA ARG A 228 -4.51 1.80 15.90
C ARG A 228 -5.37 2.60 14.92
N GLY A 229 -6.42 3.21 15.44
CA GLY A 229 -7.27 4.11 14.66
C GLY A 229 -8.35 3.42 13.83
N GLY A 230 -8.44 2.09 13.84
CA GLY A 230 -9.54 1.36 13.18
C GLY A 230 -9.47 1.35 11.65
N ILE A 231 -8.28 1.51 11.07
CA ILE A 231 -8.09 1.57 9.60
C ILE A 231 -8.56 0.28 8.93
N GLY A 232 -8.35 -0.88 9.56
CA GLY A 232 -8.84 -2.17 9.04
C GLY A 232 -10.36 -2.21 8.91
N THR A 233 -11.09 -1.51 9.77
CA THR A 233 -12.56 -1.38 9.67
C THR A 233 -12.95 -0.56 8.46
N VAL A 234 -12.30 0.59 8.22
CA VAL A 234 -12.52 1.41 7.02
C VAL A 234 -12.21 0.59 5.76
N PHE A 235 -11.10 -0.15 5.79
CA PHE A 235 -10.66 -1.00 4.68
C PHE A 235 -11.70 -2.06 4.30
N ARG A 236 -12.26 -2.76 5.29
CA ARG A 236 -13.32 -3.75 5.06
C ARG A 236 -14.66 -3.11 4.67
N HIS A 237 -15.00 -1.95 5.24
CA HIS A 237 -16.22 -1.20 4.87
C HIS A 237 -16.20 -0.79 3.39
N LYS A 238 -15.04 -0.41 2.86
CA LYS A 238 -14.83 -0.12 1.43
C LYS A 238 -14.87 -1.36 0.53
N ARG A 239 -15.08 -2.55 1.09
CA ARG A 239 -15.03 -3.87 0.42
C ARG A 239 -13.68 -4.17 -0.24
N ILE A 240 -12.60 -3.66 0.33
CA ILE A 240 -11.26 -3.99 -0.13
C ILE A 240 -10.83 -5.26 0.63
N LYS A 241 -10.55 -6.33 -0.12
CA LYS A 241 -10.01 -7.57 0.45
C LYS A 241 -8.51 -7.47 0.65
N ALA A 242 -7.78 -6.95 -0.33
CA ALA A 242 -6.36 -6.67 -0.19
C ALA A 242 -5.86 -5.54 -1.11
N LEU A 243 -4.72 -4.96 -0.72
CA LEU A 243 -3.84 -4.23 -1.64
C LEU A 243 -2.60 -5.09 -1.83
N VAL A 244 -2.23 -5.34 -3.08
CA VAL A 244 -1.05 -6.13 -3.42
C VAL A 244 -0.09 -5.24 -4.17
N VAL A 245 1.16 -5.23 -3.75
CA VAL A 245 2.26 -4.68 -4.55
C VAL A 245 3.20 -5.81 -4.94
N HIS A 246 3.53 -5.88 -6.23
CA HIS A 246 4.55 -6.76 -6.78
C HIS A 246 5.61 -5.91 -7.49
N ALA A 247 6.73 -5.67 -6.81
CA ALA A 247 7.82 -4.89 -7.38
C ALA A 247 8.76 -5.78 -8.21
N ARG A 248 9.58 -5.16 -9.06
CA ARG A 248 10.71 -5.88 -9.67
C ARG A 248 11.78 -6.12 -8.59
N PRO A 249 12.55 -7.23 -8.68
CA PRO A 249 13.67 -7.48 -7.79
C PRO A 249 14.64 -6.30 -7.78
N TRP A 250 14.69 -5.56 -6.67
CA TRP A 250 15.47 -4.35 -6.58
C TRP A 250 16.90 -4.68 -6.10
N LYS A 251 17.77 -5.05 -7.05
CA LYS A 251 19.17 -5.45 -6.74
C LYS A 251 20.09 -4.27 -6.42
N ASN A 252 19.79 -3.08 -6.92
CA ASN A 252 20.65 -1.91 -6.77
C ASN A 252 20.09 -0.95 -5.74
N LYS A 253 20.58 -1.04 -4.50
CA LYS A 253 20.35 -0.07 -3.43
C LYS A 253 20.46 1.34 -4.01
N TRP A 254 19.36 2.08 -4.05
CA TRP A 254 19.44 3.50 -4.40
C TRP A 254 20.09 4.25 -3.25
N THR A 255 21.27 4.79 -3.53
CA THR A 255 22.07 5.55 -2.59
C THR A 255 21.76 7.02 -2.80
N ILE A 256 21.58 7.75 -1.70
CA ILE A 256 21.68 9.20 -1.74
C ILE A 256 23.17 9.48 -1.94
N THR A 257 23.60 9.77 -3.18
CA THR A 257 24.88 10.43 -3.38
C THR A 257 24.78 11.79 -2.73
N LEU A 258 25.55 11.99 -1.66
CA LEU A 258 25.74 13.32 -1.09
C LEU A 258 26.20 14.23 -2.22
N ASP A 259 25.52 15.37 -2.37
CA ASP A 259 26.07 16.46 -3.15
C ASP A 259 27.44 16.78 -2.52
N PRO A 260 28.56 16.79 -3.26
CA PRO A 260 29.87 17.19 -2.72
C PRO A 260 29.91 18.68 -2.34
N GLY A 261 28.77 19.38 -2.46
CA GLY A 261 28.57 20.70 -1.90
C GLY A 261 28.99 20.75 -0.43
N PRO A 262 29.65 21.84 -0.02
CA PRO A 262 30.34 21.88 1.26
C PRO A 262 29.36 21.67 2.42
N LEU A 263 29.85 20.97 3.45
CA LEU A 263 29.17 20.74 4.73
C LEU A 263 29.30 21.98 5.65
N ASP A 264 29.26 23.18 5.07
CA ASP A 264 29.26 24.42 5.80
C ASP A 264 27.83 24.86 6.05
N GLY A 265 27.36 24.51 7.25
CA GLY A 265 26.34 25.32 7.92
C GLY A 265 26.83 26.78 7.96
N GLY A 266 26.36 27.58 7.02
CA GLY A 266 26.52 29.02 6.98
C GLY A 266 25.25 29.70 7.44
N ASN A 267 25.18 29.96 8.76
CA ASN A 267 24.22 30.74 9.55
C ASN A 267 22.72 30.41 9.47
#